data_AF-A0A072TY52-F1
#
_entry.id   AF-A0A072TY52-F1
#
_cell.length_a   1.000
_cell.length_b   1.000
_cell.length_c   1.000
_cell.angle_alpha   90.00
_cell.angle_beta   90.00
_cell.angle_gamma   90.00
#
_symmetry.space_group_name_H-M   'P 1'
#
loop_
_entity.id
_entity.type
_entity.pdbx_description
1 polymer ?
#
loop_
_entity_poly.entity_id
_entity_poly.type
_entity_poly.pdbx_seq_one_letter_code
_entity_poly.pdbx_strand_id
1 'polypeptide(L)'
;MRHIDYMPRFMLPFIEKVVDVLGDGHCGFRAIAQFMGLTEQNHIMIRTHLIQELKDHRDDYVEVFAGEDRYNYILNDLHPPANMKGCAHLVDKWLTFPDMRHIVANYYKRCVVVLTNLEVGNSESFFPLRGPPPPGKQKTPIMCLGVIPNHFVLIYLKNGCPLPPLSTDWHNHKKEDAVTWEDGYLDQHELFRKLMAIGSGNKPPKPQNESNKAAPILLDTPEKPKQQFEVIAEDEEDSNSLDLPQSLGL
;
A
#
# COMPACT_ATOMS: atom_id res chain seq x y z
N MET A 1 5.40 24.75 14.36
CA MET A 1 6.19 23.68 13.70
C MET A 1 5.96 23.82 12.20
N ARG A 2 7.00 23.78 11.38
CA ARG A 2 6.87 23.90 9.91
C ARG A 2 6.46 22.54 9.34
N HIS A 3 5.81 22.50 8.18
CA HIS A 3 5.36 21.24 7.56
C HIS A 3 6.52 20.25 7.36
N ILE A 4 7.70 20.78 7.02
CA ILE A 4 8.89 19.97 6.80
C ILE A 4 9.38 19.24 8.07
N ASP A 5 9.04 19.73 9.25
CA ASP A 5 9.48 19.13 10.52
C ASP A 5 8.71 17.81 10.81
N TYR A 6 7.61 17.54 10.10
CA TYR A 6 6.86 16.28 10.14
C TYR A 6 7.39 15.22 9.18
N MET A 7 8.43 15.51 8.41
CA MET A 7 9.06 14.53 7.53
C MET A 7 10.21 13.80 8.24
N PRO A 8 10.55 12.57 7.83
CA PRO A 8 11.71 11.90 8.39
C PRO A 8 12.97 12.76 8.23
N ARG A 9 13.73 12.96 9.32
CA ARG A 9 14.87 13.90 9.32
C ARG A 9 15.91 13.60 8.25
N PHE A 10 16.16 12.32 7.97
CA PHE A 10 17.11 11.92 6.92
C PHE A 10 16.57 12.16 5.50
N MET A 11 15.27 12.38 5.32
CA MET A 11 14.68 12.72 4.02
C MET A 11 14.82 14.21 3.68
N LEU A 12 15.05 15.08 4.67
CA LEU A 12 15.13 16.54 4.46
C LEU A 12 16.12 16.95 3.36
N PRO A 13 17.33 16.37 3.24
CA PRO A 13 18.26 16.72 2.17
C PRO A 13 17.75 16.37 0.76
N PHE A 14 16.76 15.49 0.65
CA PHE A 14 16.18 15.01 -0.61
C PHE A 14 14.89 15.72 -1.00
N ILE A 15 14.36 16.60 -0.13
CA ILE A 15 13.19 17.44 -0.43
C ILE A 15 13.67 18.70 -1.15
N GLU A 16 13.12 18.94 -2.33
CA GLU A 16 13.38 20.14 -3.13
C GLU A 16 12.42 21.26 -2.75
N LYS A 17 11.13 20.93 -2.62
CA LYS A 17 10.07 21.89 -2.32
C LYS A 17 8.93 21.21 -1.58
N VAL A 18 8.32 21.94 -0.65
CA VAL A 18 7.03 21.58 -0.05
C VAL A 18 6.01 22.62 -0.51
N VAL A 19 4.89 22.16 -1.05
CA VAL A 19 3.74 22.99 -1.43
C VAL A 19 2.63 22.73 -0.43
N ASP A 20 2.29 23.79 0.29
CA ASP A 20 1.13 23.82 1.16
C ASP A 20 -0.12 24.17 0.34
N VAL A 21 -1.09 23.26 0.35
CA VAL A 21 -2.40 23.44 -0.30
C VAL A 21 -3.44 23.83 0.74
N LEU A 22 -4.63 24.24 0.32
CA LEU A 22 -5.71 24.56 1.25
C LEU A 22 -6.11 23.34 2.11
N GLY A 23 -6.10 23.52 3.44
CA GLY A 23 -6.47 22.51 4.44
C GLY A 23 -7.95 22.57 4.82
N ASP A 24 -8.83 22.24 3.87
CA ASP A 24 -10.28 22.45 3.98
C ASP A 24 -11.14 21.18 3.88
N GLY A 25 -10.59 19.99 4.16
CA GLY A 25 -11.29 18.73 3.87
C GLY A 25 -10.86 18.08 2.56
N HIS A 26 -10.09 18.78 1.73
CA HIS A 26 -9.76 18.31 0.38
C HIS A 26 -8.26 18.35 0.06
N CYS A 27 -7.41 18.55 1.06
CA CYS A 27 -5.97 18.78 0.85
C CYS A 27 -5.30 17.65 0.05
N GLY A 28 -5.67 16.38 0.29
CA GLY A 28 -5.16 15.25 -0.49
C GLY A 28 -5.49 15.37 -1.99
N PHE A 29 -6.73 15.68 -2.35
CA PHE A 29 -7.13 15.88 -3.75
C PHE A 29 -6.49 17.13 -4.37
N ARG A 30 -6.36 18.21 -3.59
CA ARG A 30 -5.70 19.45 -4.02
C ARG A 30 -4.21 19.23 -4.28
N ALA A 31 -3.53 18.47 -3.43
CA ALA A 31 -2.13 18.09 -3.62
C ALA A 31 -1.93 17.25 -4.88
N ILE A 32 -2.83 16.30 -5.15
CA ILE A 32 -2.83 15.53 -6.40
C ILE A 32 -3.07 16.46 -7.60
N ALA A 33 -4.04 17.39 -7.53
CA ALA A 33 -4.29 18.36 -8.60
C ALA A 33 -3.04 19.20 -8.91
N GLN A 34 -2.40 19.75 -7.87
CA GLN A 34 -1.16 20.52 -8.00
C GLN A 34 -0.03 19.70 -8.63
N PHE A 35 0.14 18.44 -8.22
CA PHE A 35 1.13 17.55 -8.83
C PHE A 35 0.88 17.33 -10.32
N MET A 36 -0.38 17.21 -10.72
CA MET A 36 -0.79 17.05 -12.11
C MET A 36 -0.69 18.35 -12.93
N GLY A 37 -0.16 19.45 -12.37
CA GLY A 37 -0.05 20.74 -13.04
C GLY A 37 -1.37 21.49 -13.15
N LEU A 38 -2.36 21.11 -12.34
CA LEU A 38 -3.68 21.73 -12.28
C LEU A 38 -3.77 22.67 -11.08
N THR A 39 -4.86 23.45 -11.02
CA THR A 39 -5.14 24.31 -9.86
C THR A 39 -5.76 23.50 -8.73
N GLU A 40 -5.65 23.99 -7.49
CA GLU A 40 -6.31 23.36 -6.33
C GLU A 40 -7.83 23.25 -6.52
N GLN A 41 -8.45 24.13 -7.31
CA GLN A 41 -9.88 24.08 -7.57
C GLN A 41 -10.31 22.85 -8.37
N ASN A 42 -9.37 22.15 -9.02
CA ASN A 42 -9.64 20.90 -9.71
C ASN A 42 -9.82 19.69 -8.76
N HIS A 43 -9.74 19.86 -7.45
CA HIS A 43 -9.95 18.80 -6.44
C HIS A 43 -11.20 17.91 -6.68
N ILE A 44 -12.35 18.49 -7.07
CA ILE A 44 -13.57 17.75 -7.38
C ILE A 44 -13.36 16.81 -8.57
N MET A 45 -12.66 17.28 -9.62
CA MET A 45 -12.33 16.46 -10.79
C MET A 45 -11.41 15.30 -10.41
N ILE A 46 -10.38 15.55 -9.58
CA ILE A 46 -9.50 14.48 -9.06
C ILE A 46 -10.34 13.44 -8.32
N ARG A 47 -11.28 13.88 -7.46
CA ARG A 47 -12.18 12.99 -6.73
C ARG A 47 -13.03 12.15 -7.69
N THR A 48 -13.63 12.77 -8.71
CA THR A 48 -14.41 12.07 -9.75
C THR A 48 -13.58 11.02 -10.48
N HIS A 49 -12.34 11.33 -10.85
CA HIS A 49 -11.42 10.39 -11.49
C HIS A 49 -11.17 9.14 -10.63
N LEU A 50 -10.94 9.31 -9.33
CA LEU A 50 -10.67 8.19 -8.43
C LEU A 50 -11.91 7.35 -8.14
N ILE A 51 -13.10 7.97 -8.10
CA ILE A 51 -14.37 7.23 -8.04
C ILE A 51 -14.56 6.39 -9.31
N GLN A 52 -14.23 6.96 -10.47
CA GLN A 52 -14.34 6.26 -11.75
C GLN A 52 -13.40 5.06 -11.80
N GLU A 53 -12.12 5.22 -11.43
CA GLU A 53 -11.15 4.12 -11.30
C GLU A 53 -11.69 2.98 -10.42
N LEU A 54 -12.23 3.34 -9.25
CA LEU A 54 -12.73 2.38 -8.28
C LEU A 54 -13.95 1.60 -8.79
N LYS A 55 -14.80 2.23 -9.61
CA LYS A 55 -15.98 1.60 -10.22
C LYS A 55 -15.61 0.74 -11.43
N ASP A 56 -14.72 1.22 -12.28
CA ASP A 56 -14.30 0.51 -13.51
C ASP A 56 -13.51 -0.77 -13.20
N HIS A 57 -12.84 -0.81 -12.05
CA HIS A 57 -12.02 -1.94 -11.61
C HIS A 57 -12.49 -2.53 -10.27
N ARG A 58 -13.81 -2.56 -10.07
CA ARG A 58 -14.44 -2.99 -8.81
C ARG A 58 -13.86 -4.29 -8.25
N ASP A 59 -13.85 -5.36 -9.04
CA ASP A 59 -13.51 -6.70 -8.55
C ASP A 59 -12.05 -6.77 -8.05
N ASP A 60 -11.13 -6.08 -8.72
CA ASP A 60 -9.75 -5.97 -8.26
C ASP A 60 -9.66 -5.26 -6.90
N TYR A 61 -10.45 -4.20 -6.70
CA TYR A 61 -10.43 -3.45 -5.45
C TYR A 61 -11.16 -4.16 -4.31
N VAL A 62 -12.22 -4.91 -4.60
CA VAL A 62 -12.87 -5.78 -3.60
C VAL A 62 -11.87 -6.80 -3.06
N GLU A 63 -11.02 -7.37 -3.93
CA GLU A 63 -9.95 -8.29 -3.54
C GLU A 63 -8.90 -7.58 -2.66
N VAL A 64 -8.36 -6.44 -3.11
CA VAL A 64 -7.34 -5.66 -2.38
C VAL A 64 -7.86 -5.18 -1.02
N PHE A 65 -9.13 -4.80 -0.94
CA PHE A 65 -9.75 -4.27 0.27
C PHE A 65 -10.30 -5.36 1.19
N ALA A 66 -10.04 -6.64 0.88
CA ALA A 66 -10.48 -7.79 1.64
C ALA A 66 -12.00 -7.86 1.84
N GLY A 67 -12.78 -7.41 0.84
CA GLY A 67 -14.23 -7.62 0.78
C GLY A 67 -15.07 -6.40 0.39
N GLU A 68 -16.34 -6.70 0.13
CA GLU A 68 -17.36 -5.74 -0.32
C GLU A 68 -17.64 -4.62 0.68
N ASP A 69 -17.65 -4.94 1.98
CA ASP A 69 -17.96 -3.95 3.01
C ASP A 69 -16.92 -2.82 3.04
N ARG A 70 -15.65 -3.19 2.94
CA ARG A 70 -14.54 -2.23 2.90
C ARG A 70 -14.53 -1.44 1.60
N TYR A 71 -14.81 -2.10 0.47
CA TYR A 71 -14.98 -1.43 -0.82
C TYR A 71 -16.09 -0.36 -0.76
N ASN A 72 -17.27 -0.72 -0.27
CA ASN A 72 -18.40 0.20 -0.17
C ASN A 72 -18.10 1.33 0.82
N TYR A 73 -17.41 1.06 1.92
CA TYR A 73 -16.96 2.09 2.86
C TYR A 73 -16.04 3.12 2.17
N ILE A 74 -15.03 2.66 1.42
CA ILE A 74 -14.09 3.51 0.69
C ILE A 74 -14.80 4.31 -0.40
N LEU A 75 -15.69 3.66 -1.17
CA LEU A 75 -16.47 4.31 -2.23
C LEU A 75 -17.39 5.40 -1.65
N ASN A 76 -18.03 5.13 -0.51
CA ASN A 76 -18.89 6.08 0.16
C ASN A 76 -18.11 7.26 0.75
N ASP A 77 -16.91 7.04 1.32
CA ASP A 77 -16.04 8.13 1.78
C ASP A 77 -15.54 9.00 0.61
N LEU A 78 -15.32 8.40 -0.56
CA LEU A 78 -15.05 9.10 -1.80
C LEU A 78 -16.27 9.84 -2.35
N HIS A 79 -17.49 9.58 -1.91
CA HIS A 79 -18.65 10.42 -2.20
C HIS A 79 -18.87 11.45 -1.07
N PRO A 80 -19.07 12.74 -1.36
CA PRO A 80 -19.43 13.67 -0.29
C PRO A 80 -20.76 13.20 0.34
N PRO A 81 -20.91 13.23 1.67
CA PRO A 81 -22.19 12.90 2.29
C PRO A 81 -23.29 13.77 1.68
N ALA A 82 -24.39 13.14 1.24
CA ALA A 82 -25.49 13.82 0.53
C ALA A 82 -26.07 15.02 1.32
N ASN A 83 -25.88 15.03 2.64
CA ASN A 83 -26.55 15.94 3.57
C ASN A 83 -25.57 16.60 4.54
N MET A 84 -24.52 17.33 4.10
CA MET A 84 -23.81 18.19 5.08
C MET A 84 -23.04 19.37 4.50
N LYS A 85 -23.59 20.56 4.75
CA LYS A 85 -22.84 21.82 4.86
C LYS A 85 -21.96 21.72 6.13
N GLY A 86 -20.80 21.05 6.08
CA GLY A 86 -19.80 21.16 7.17
C GLY A 86 -19.00 19.93 7.58
N CYS A 87 -19.25 18.73 7.04
CA CYS A 87 -18.44 17.53 7.38
C CYS A 87 -17.24 17.34 6.44
N ALA A 88 -16.41 18.37 6.35
CA ALA A 88 -15.14 18.32 5.61
C ALA A 88 -14.11 17.36 6.27
N HIS A 89 -14.24 17.09 7.57
CA HIS A 89 -13.25 16.40 8.39
C HIS A 89 -13.11 14.88 8.16
N LEU A 90 -14.13 14.22 7.59
CA LEU A 90 -14.00 12.82 7.15
C LEU A 90 -13.36 12.73 5.75
N VAL A 91 -13.58 13.75 4.92
CA VAL A 91 -13.08 13.84 3.55
C VAL A 91 -11.58 14.06 3.49
N ASP A 92 -10.93 14.56 4.56
CA ASP A 92 -9.46 14.65 4.63
C ASP A 92 -8.81 13.31 5.01
N LYS A 93 -9.53 12.39 5.65
CA LYS A 93 -8.94 11.15 6.18
C LYS A 93 -8.89 10.02 5.17
N TRP A 94 -9.60 10.12 4.05
CA TRP A 94 -9.64 9.03 3.07
C TRP A 94 -8.19 8.62 2.65
N LEU A 95 -7.36 9.57 2.20
CA LEU A 95 -5.99 9.30 1.78
C LEU A 95 -5.06 8.81 2.91
N THR A 96 -5.51 8.78 4.17
CA THR A 96 -4.74 8.18 5.28
C THR A 96 -4.75 6.64 5.23
N PHE A 97 -5.75 6.02 4.60
CA PHE A 97 -5.81 4.58 4.41
C PHE A 97 -4.82 4.14 3.30
N PRO A 98 -3.92 3.18 3.56
CA PRO A 98 -3.00 2.62 2.54
C PRO A 98 -3.71 2.17 1.27
N ASP A 99 -4.82 1.44 1.44
CA ASP A 99 -5.76 0.97 0.43
C ASP A 99 -6.06 2.02 -0.66
N MET A 100 -6.26 3.28 -0.26
CA MET A 100 -6.71 4.34 -1.15
C MET A 100 -5.59 4.88 -2.05
N ARG A 101 -4.32 4.66 -1.69
CA ARG A 101 -3.15 5.13 -2.46
C ARG A 101 -2.93 4.28 -3.71
N HIS A 102 -3.37 3.02 -3.69
CA HIS A 102 -3.40 2.18 -4.89
C HIS A 102 -4.38 2.69 -5.96
N ILE A 103 -5.48 3.35 -5.56
CA ILE A 103 -6.42 4.00 -6.48
C ILE A 103 -5.72 5.13 -7.23
N VAL A 104 -5.00 5.99 -6.49
CA VAL A 104 -4.23 7.09 -7.07
C VAL A 104 -3.12 6.57 -7.99
N ALA A 105 -2.38 5.57 -7.53
CA ALA A 105 -1.29 4.98 -8.30
C ALA A 105 -1.78 4.39 -9.64
N ASN A 106 -2.83 3.56 -9.61
CA ASN A 106 -3.42 2.98 -10.82
C ASN A 106 -3.93 4.03 -11.80
N TYR A 107 -4.81 4.93 -11.33
CA TYR A 107 -5.45 5.90 -12.21
C TYR A 107 -4.44 6.79 -12.94
N TYR A 108 -3.45 7.32 -12.20
CA TYR A 108 -2.44 8.20 -12.78
C TYR A 108 -1.24 7.46 -13.37
N LYS A 109 -1.14 6.15 -13.18
CA LYS A 109 -0.01 5.31 -13.62
C LYS A 109 1.33 5.86 -13.11
N ARG A 110 1.40 6.08 -11.80
CA ARG A 110 2.55 6.69 -11.11
C ARG A 110 2.91 5.93 -9.84
N CYS A 111 4.19 6.00 -9.49
CA CYS A 111 4.63 5.75 -8.12
C CYS A 111 4.11 6.87 -7.22
N VAL A 112 3.30 6.48 -6.22
CA VAL A 112 2.83 7.36 -5.15
C VAL A 112 3.66 7.08 -3.91
N VAL A 113 4.13 8.13 -3.26
CA VAL A 113 4.93 8.05 -2.03
C VAL A 113 4.22 8.84 -0.96
N VAL A 114 4.17 8.28 0.24
CA VAL A 114 3.70 8.98 1.41
C VAL A 114 4.85 9.11 2.39
N LEU A 115 5.17 10.36 2.73
CA LEU A 115 6.18 10.68 3.71
C LEU A 115 5.54 11.24 4.98
N THR A 116 6.00 10.72 6.10
CA THR A 116 5.58 11.14 7.44
C THR A 116 6.61 10.71 8.46
N ASN A 117 6.69 11.41 9.59
CA ASN A 117 7.50 10.99 10.72
C ASN A 117 6.85 9.79 11.44
N LEU A 118 7.67 9.08 12.23
CA LEU A 118 7.24 7.90 12.99
C LEU A 118 6.20 8.20 14.08
N GLU A 119 6.05 9.47 14.47
CA GLU A 119 5.02 9.87 15.44
C GLU A 119 3.62 9.84 14.84
N VAL A 120 3.50 10.16 13.55
CA VAL A 120 2.23 10.21 12.81
C VAL A 120 1.94 8.87 12.12
N GLY A 121 2.96 8.17 11.63
CA GLY A 121 2.78 6.88 10.98
C GLY A 121 4.04 6.38 10.26
N ASN A 122 3.85 5.44 9.34
CA ASN A 122 4.94 4.94 8.50
C ASN A 122 4.95 5.62 7.14
N SER A 123 6.14 5.93 6.65
CA SER A 123 6.31 6.32 5.25
C SER A 123 6.26 5.07 4.37
N GLU A 124 5.55 5.14 3.26
CA GLU A 124 5.31 4.01 2.35
C GLU A 124 5.27 4.46 0.89
N SER A 125 5.59 3.53 -0.02
CA SER A 125 5.48 3.70 -1.46
C SER A 125 4.39 2.78 -2.01
N PHE A 126 3.74 3.21 -3.10
CA PHE A 126 2.63 2.54 -3.73
C PHE A 126 2.83 2.59 -5.24
N PHE A 127 2.96 1.43 -5.88
CA PHE A 127 2.94 1.31 -7.32
C PHE A 127 1.52 0.98 -7.83
N PRO A 128 1.26 1.20 -9.12
CA PRO A 128 0.09 0.64 -9.76
C PRO A 128 0.04 -0.88 -9.57
N LEU A 129 -1.14 -1.40 -9.27
CA LEU A 129 -1.43 -2.82 -9.24
C LEU A 129 -1.59 -3.38 -10.67
N ARG A 130 -1.90 -2.52 -11.64
CA ARG A 130 -2.15 -2.88 -13.04
C ARG A 130 -1.32 -2.04 -13.99
N GLY A 131 -0.92 -2.64 -15.10
CA GLY A 131 -0.27 -1.96 -16.20
C GLY A 131 1.23 -1.78 -15.99
N PRO A 132 2.02 -1.87 -17.06
CA PRO A 132 3.47 -1.74 -16.97
C PRO A 132 3.89 -0.30 -16.62
N PRO A 133 5.10 -0.11 -16.07
CA PRO A 133 5.69 1.21 -15.97
C PRO A 133 5.80 1.85 -17.37
N PRO A 134 5.74 3.18 -17.48
CA PRO A 134 5.83 3.84 -18.78
C PRO A 134 7.09 3.44 -19.56
N PRO A 135 6.97 3.22 -20.88
CA PRO A 135 8.05 2.65 -21.67
C PRO A 135 9.27 3.57 -21.73
N GLY A 136 10.46 2.96 -21.63
CA GLY A 136 11.76 3.62 -21.74
C GLY A 136 12.45 3.84 -20.39
N LYS A 137 13.67 4.41 -20.42
CA LYS A 137 14.45 4.75 -19.20
C LYS A 137 13.94 6.03 -18.50
N GLN A 138 12.81 6.59 -18.94
CA GLN A 138 12.29 7.83 -18.36
C GLN A 138 11.62 7.50 -17.03
N LYS A 139 12.29 7.82 -15.92
CA LYS A 139 11.67 7.78 -14.61
C LYS A 139 10.49 8.76 -14.59
N THR A 140 9.30 8.23 -14.34
CA THR A 140 8.11 9.07 -14.16
C THR A 140 8.27 9.93 -12.91
N PRO A 141 7.78 11.18 -12.90
CA PRO A 141 7.74 11.97 -11.67
C PRO A 141 7.01 11.18 -10.56
N ILE A 142 7.63 11.11 -9.38
CA ILE A 142 7.06 10.47 -8.19
C ILE A 142 6.05 11.44 -7.56
N MET A 143 4.84 10.97 -7.30
CA MET A 143 3.82 11.74 -6.59
C MET A 143 4.03 11.57 -5.08
N CYS A 144 4.75 12.50 -4.45
CA CYS A 144 5.03 12.42 -3.02
C CYS A 144 4.09 13.31 -2.20
N LEU A 145 3.35 12.71 -1.28
CA LEU A 145 2.41 13.37 -0.38
C LEU A 145 2.96 13.33 1.05
N GLY A 146 3.10 14.49 1.67
CA GLY A 146 3.50 14.61 3.07
C GLY A 146 2.27 14.56 3.97
N VAL A 147 2.24 13.65 4.94
CA VAL A 147 1.19 13.63 5.96
C VAL A 147 1.65 14.43 7.16
N ILE A 148 0.84 15.40 7.54
CA ILE A 148 0.99 16.14 8.79
C ILE A 148 -0.36 16.09 9.54
N PRO A 149 -0.43 16.47 10.82
CA PRO A 149 -1.68 16.39 11.58
C PRO A 149 -2.85 17.10 10.87
N ASN A 150 -3.86 16.32 10.48
CA ASN A 150 -5.07 16.76 9.78
C ASN A 150 -4.84 17.47 8.43
N HIS A 151 -3.70 17.28 7.77
CA HIS A 151 -3.41 17.95 6.50
C HIS A 151 -2.45 17.15 5.62
N PHE A 152 -2.57 17.35 4.31
CA PHE A 152 -1.66 16.80 3.31
C PHE A 152 -0.98 17.92 2.56
N VAL A 153 0.33 17.79 2.38
CA VAL A 153 1.15 18.70 1.57
C VAL A 153 1.73 17.95 0.38
N LEU A 154 1.98 18.66 -0.73
CA LEU A 154 2.70 18.10 -1.86
C LEU A 154 4.21 18.29 -1.66
N ILE A 155 4.99 17.23 -1.87
CA ILE A 155 6.44 17.25 -1.75
C ILE A 155 7.06 16.97 -3.10
N TYR A 156 7.95 17.84 -3.53
CA TYR A 156 8.83 17.59 -4.67
C TYR A 156 10.14 17.01 -4.15
N LEU A 157 10.43 15.79 -4.59
CA LEU A 157 11.66 15.07 -4.24
C LEU A 157 12.70 15.25 -5.35
N LYS A 158 13.97 15.32 -4.93
CA LYS A 158 15.11 15.33 -5.86
C LYS A 158 15.21 14.01 -6.62
N ASN A 159 15.77 14.05 -7.83
CA ASN A 159 16.05 12.84 -8.61
C ASN A 159 16.97 11.87 -7.83
N GLY A 160 16.63 10.58 -7.86
CA GLY A 160 17.38 9.54 -7.16
C GLY A 160 17.22 9.57 -5.63
N CYS A 161 16.19 10.26 -5.11
CA CYS A 161 15.90 10.27 -3.69
C CYS A 161 15.66 8.84 -3.14
N PRO A 162 15.94 8.60 -1.85
CA PRO A 162 15.52 7.39 -1.18
C PRO A 162 13.99 7.27 -1.21
N LEU A 163 13.46 6.07 -1.39
CA LEU A 163 12.02 5.82 -1.39
C LEU A 163 11.61 4.89 -0.24
N PRO A 164 10.53 5.21 0.49
CA PRO A 164 10.05 4.35 1.57
C PRO A 164 9.74 2.92 1.10
N PRO A 165 9.66 1.94 2.02
CA PRO A 165 9.25 0.58 1.66
C PRO A 165 7.97 0.55 0.85
N LEU A 166 7.88 -0.41 -0.06
CA LEU A 166 6.68 -0.65 -0.86
C LEU A 166 5.58 -1.26 0.04
N SER A 167 4.33 -0.91 -0.21
CA SER A 167 3.21 -1.49 0.55
C SER A 167 3.17 -3.01 0.38
N THR A 168 2.78 -3.71 1.44
CA THR A 168 2.59 -5.16 1.40
C THR A 168 1.50 -5.56 0.41
N ASP A 169 0.46 -4.73 0.29
CA ASP A 169 -0.70 -5.00 -0.58
C ASP A 169 -0.31 -5.01 -2.05
N TRP A 170 0.69 -4.21 -2.45
CA TRP A 170 1.21 -4.29 -3.81
C TRP A 170 1.80 -5.67 -4.11
N HIS A 171 2.60 -6.22 -3.20
CA HIS A 171 3.19 -7.54 -3.40
C HIS A 171 2.12 -8.64 -3.51
N ASN A 172 1.05 -8.51 -2.74
CA ASN A 172 -0.05 -9.48 -2.67
C ASN A 172 -0.98 -9.42 -3.88
N HIS A 173 -1.23 -8.23 -4.44
CA HIS A 173 -2.32 -8.03 -5.41
C HIS A 173 -1.88 -7.50 -6.79
N LYS A 174 -0.59 -7.22 -7.02
CA LYS A 174 -0.11 -6.81 -8.34
C LYS A 174 -0.48 -7.84 -9.42
N LYS A 175 -0.94 -7.36 -10.57
CA LYS A 175 -1.11 -8.18 -11.78
C LYS A 175 0.25 -8.42 -12.44
N GLU A 176 0.31 -9.43 -13.30
CA GLU A 176 1.54 -9.86 -13.98
C GLU A 176 2.20 -8.72 -14.79
N ASP A 177 1.39 -7.88 -15.42
CA ASP A 177 1.86 -6.76 -16.22
C ASP A 177 2.47 -5.60 -15.40
N ALA A 178 2.24 -5.56 -14.08
CA ALA A 178 2.75 -4.52 -13.18
C ALA A 178 4.06 -4.91 -12.47
N VAL A 179 4.52 -6.16 -12.57
CA VAL A 179 5.68 -6.68 -11.80
C VAL A 179 6.95 -5.85 -12.00
N THR A 180 7.17 -5.36 -13.22
CA THR A 180 8.39 -4.62 -13.61
C THR A 180 8.49 -3.20 -13.05
N TRP A 181 7.47 -2.73 -12.31
CA TRP A 181 7.56 -1.45 -11.59
C TRP A 181 8.72 -1.46 -10.59
N GLU A 182 8.93 -2.55 -9.86
CA GLU A 182 9.92 -2.62 -8.78
C GLU A 182 11.36 -2.44 -9.28
N ASP A 183 11.69 -3.01 -10.43
CA ASP A 183 13.03 -2.99 -11.05
C ASP A 183 13.63 -1.58 -11.14
N GLY A 184 12.80 -0.57 -11.43
CA GLY A 184 13.23 0.81 -11.59
C GLY A 184 13.57 1.56 -10.29
N TYR A 185 13.19 1.02 -9.14
CA TYR A 185 13.22 1.71 -7.84
C TYR A 185 13.96 0.93 -6.73
N LEU A 186 14.46 -0.27 -6.99
CA LEU A 186 15.21 -1.11 -6.02
C LEU A 186 16.29 -0.34 -5.26
N ASP A 187 17.17 0.39 -5.98
CA ASP A 187 18.25 1.17 -5.37
C ASP A 187 17.73 2.25 -4.41
N GLN A 188 16.60 2.87 -4.75
CA GLN A 188 15.99 3.93 -3.94
C GLN A 188 15.37 3.37 -2.66
N HIS A 189 14.73 2.20 -2.74
CA HIS A 189 14.21 1.48 -1.57
C HIS A 189 15.33 0.98 -0.65
N GLU A 190 16.43 0.47 -1.22
CA GLU A 190 17.59 0.07 -0.43
C GLU A 190 18.24 1.26 0.28
N LEU A 191 18.41 2.38 -0.43
CA LEU A 191 18.96 3.61 0.15
C LEU A 191 18.12 4.10 1.32
N PHE A 192 16.78 4.09 1.20
CA PHE A 192 15.89 4.50 2.27
C PHE A 192 16.05 3.62 3.51
N ARG A 193 16.07 2.30 3.31
CA ARG A 193 16.27 1.33 4.41
C ARG A 193 17.58 1.57 5.16
N LYS A 194 18.67 1.83 4.42
CA LYS A 194 19.99 2.15 5.00
C LYS A 194 19.93 3.44 5.83
N LEU A 195 19.34 4.51 5.29
CA LEU A 195 19.25 5.80 5.98
C LEU A 195 18.33 5.76 7.20
N MET A 196 17.21 5.05 7.11
CA MET A 196 16.32 4.77 8.26
C MET A 196 17.08 4.09 9.39
N ALA A 197 17.83 3.01 9.09
CA ALA A 197 18.58 2.26 10.09
C ALA A 197 19.60 3.16 10.81
N ILE A 198 20.37 3.96 10.04
CA ILE A 198 21.33 4.92 10.58
C ILE A 198 20.63 5.95 11.50
N GLY A 199 19.49 6.50 11.05
CA GLY A 199 18.74 7.50 11.81
C GLY A 199 18.11 6.96 13.09
N SER A 200 17.75 5.68 13.13
CA SER A 200 17.19 4.99 14.30
C SER A 200 18.25 4.43 15.26
N GLY A 201 19.56 4.56 14.94
CA GLY A 201 20.63 3.95 15.72
C GLY A 201 20.76 2.43 15.55
N ASN A 202 20.02 1.84 14.62
CA ASN A 202 20.06 0.41 14.31
C ASN A 202 21.16 0.13 13.27
N LYS A 203 22.02 -0.86 13.53
CA LYS A 203 23.01 -1.29 12.52
C LYS A 203 22.29 -1.89 11.30
N PRO A 204 22.70 -1.56 10.05
CA PRO A 204 22.16 -2.21 8.87
C PRO A 204 22.39 -3.74 8.95
N PRO A 205 21.47 -4.57 8.44
CA PRO A 205 21.73 -5.99 8.28
C PRO A 205 22.97 -6.17 7.39
N LYS A 206 23.95 -6.97 7.85
CA LYS A 206 25.10 -7.32 7.01
C LYS A 206 24.61 -8.18 5.83
N PRO A 207 25.14 -7.99 4.61
CA PRO A 207 24.87 -8.89 3.50
C PRO A 207 25.34 -10.30 3.88
N GLN A 208 24.49 -11.30 3.67
CA GLN A 208 24.85 -12.70 3.78
C GLN A 208 25.79 -13.02 2.62
N ASN A 209 27.09 -13.15 2.89
CA ASN A 209 28.02 -13.71 1.93
C ASN A 209 27.73 -15.21 1.82
N GLU A 210 27.30 -15.65 0.64
CA GLU A 210 27.37 -17.05 0.22
C GLU A 210 28.83 -17.52 0.27
N SER A 211 29.14 -18.32 1.29
CA SER A 211 30.37 -19.11 1.33
C SER A 211 30.02 -20.50 1.84
N ASN A 212 29.32 -21.27 1.01
CA ASN A 212 29.28 -22.72 1.16
C ASN A 212 30.04 -23.35 0.00
N LYS A 213 31.38 -23.41 0.13
CA LYS A 213 32.17 -24.44 -0.56
C LYS A 213 31.86 -25.76 0.12
N ALA A 214 31.35 -26.70 -0.67
CA ALA A 214 31.00 -28.05 -0.25
C ALA A 214 32.22 -28.82 0.29
N ALA A 215 31.98 -29.63 1.31
CA ALA A 215 32.74 -30.84 1.62
C ALA A 215 31.73 -31.98 1.86
N PRO A 216 31.96 -33.19 1.32
CA PRO A 216 30.96 -34.26 1.31
C PRO A 216 30.92 -34.96 2.67
N ILE A 217 29.71 -35.17 3.22
CA ILE A 217 29.52 -35.97 4.43
C ILE A 217 28.97 -37.33 4.02
N LEU A 218 29.75 -38.35 4.32
CA LEU A 218 29.47 -39.76 4.18
C LEU A 218 28.24 -40.15 5.00
N LEU A 219 27.42 -41.03 4.40
CA LEU A 219 26.35 -41.76 5.05
C LEU A 219 26.92 -42.62 6.19
N ASP A 220 26.48 -42.37 7.41
CA ASP A 220 26.40 -43.39 8.45
C ASP A 220 25.25 -43.05 9.41
N THR A 221 24.25 -43.93 9.42
CA THR A 221 23.08 -43.88 10.29
C THR A 221 23.42 -44.46 11.66
N PRO A 222 22.95 -43.85 12.77
CA PRO A 222 22.62 -44.62 13.96
C PRO A 222 21.14 -44.48 14.35
N GLU A 223 20.58 -45.61 14.79
CA GLU A 223 19.18 -45.87 15.10
C GLU A 223 18.57 -44.95 16.17
N LYS A 224 17.28 -44.64 16.00
CA LYS A 224 16.45 -43.89 16.96
C LYS A 224 15.65 -44.89 17.83
N PRO A 225 15.58 -44.74 19.16
CA PRO A 225 14.73 -45.59 19.99
C PRO A 225 13.25 -45.29 19.74
N LYS A 226 12.42 -46.34 19.63
CA LYS A 226 10.97 -46.28 19.44
C LYS A 226 10.31 -45.67 20.67
N GLN A 227 9.48 -44.63 20.48
CA GLN A 227 8.46 -44.23 21.44
C GLN A 227 7.08 -44.57 20.85
N GLN A 228 6.34 -45.41 21.57
CA GLN A 228 4.95 -45.78 21.30
C GLN A 228 4.03 -44.58 21.55
N PHE A 229 3.12 -44.34 20.61
CA PHE A 229 1.90 -43.58 20.88
C PHE A 229 0.70 -44.53 20.72
N GLU A 230 -0.11 -44.56 21.76
CA GLU A 230 -1.31 -45.35 21.93
C GLU A 230 -2.45 -44.71 21.12
N VAL A 231 -3.08 -45.51 20.25
CA VAL A 231 -4.20 -45.10 19.39
C VAL A 231 -5.48 -45.27 20.21
N ILE A 232 -6.22 -44.18 20.41
CA ILE A 232 -7.58 -44.24 20.97
C ILE A 232 -8.53 -44.38 19.78
N ALA A 233 -9.28 -45.48 19.77
CA ALA A 233 -10.21 -45.87 18.72
C ALA A 233 -11.46 -45.00 18.68
N GLU A 234 -11.99 -44.86 17.47
CA GLU A 234 -13.32 -44.32 17.17
C GLU A 234 -14.38 -45.37 17.52
N ASP A 235 -15.39 -44.99 18.30
CA ASP A 235 -16.59 -45.80 18.51
C ASP A 235 -17.68 -45.36 17.52
N GLU A 236 -18.00 -46.26 16.58
CA GLU A 236 -19.24 -46.26 15.81
C GLU A 236 -20.34 -46.97 16.64
N GLU A 237 -21.52 -46.37 16.78
CA GLU A 237 -22.78 -47.12 16.82
C GLU A 237 -23.92 -46.37 16.10
N ASP A 238 -24.32 -46.98 14.99
CA ASP A 238 -25.62 -47.11 14.33
C ASP A 238 -26.89 -46.47 14.94
N SER A 239 -27.72 -45.87 14.08
CA SER A 239 -29.15 -46.26 13.95
C SER A 239 -29.89 -45.56 12.79
N ASN A 240 -30.18 -46.35 11.76
CA ASN A 240 -31.41 -46.49 10.97
C ASN A 240 -32.39 -45.30 10.75
N SER A 241 -32.60 -45.02 9.46
CA SER A 241 -33.88 -44.97 8.71
C SER A 241 -35.05 -44.12 9.25
N LEU A 242 -35.47 -43.11 8.46
CA LEU A 242 -36.86 -42.95 7.99
C LEU A 242 -37.00 -41.83 6.95
N ASP A 243 -37.95 -42.05 6.05
CA ASP A 243 -38.10 -41.47 4.71
C ASP A 243 -38.52 -40.00 4.62
N LEU A 244 -38.13 -39.39 3.49
CA LEU A 244 -38.77 -38.20 2.89
C LEU A 244 -40.19 -38.53 2.43
N PRO A 245 -41.09 -37.52 2.39
CA PRO A 245 -42.03 -37.41 1.29
C PRO A 245 -41.72 -36.22 0.39
N GLN A 246 -41.75 -36.52 -0.91
CA GLN A 246 -41.78 -35.58 -2.01
C GLN A 246 -43.09 -34.76 -2.05
N SER A 247 -42.95 -33.53 -2.52
CA SER A 247 -43.88 -32.76 -3.37
C SER A 247 -45.25 -33.35 -3.69
N LEU A 248 -46.29 -32.53 -3.50
CA LEU A 248 -47.49 -32.49 -4.34
C LEU A 248 -47.80 -31.03 -4.67
N GLY A 249 -47.95 -30.73 -5.96
CA GLY A 249 -48.35 -29.43 -6.45
C GLY A 249 -49.87 -29.25 -6.48
N LEU A 250 -50.29 -27.99 -6.36
CA LEU A 250 -51.27 -27.29 -7.18
C LEU A 250 -51.18 -25.79 -6.85
#